data_AF-A0A836TK38-F1
#
_entry.id   AF-A0A836TK38-F1
#
_cell.length_a   1.000
_cell.length_b   1.000
_cell.length_c   1.000
_cell.angle_alpha   90.00
_cell.angle_beta   90.00
_cell.angle_gamma   90.00
#
_symmetry.space_group_name_H-M   'P 1'
#
loop_
_entity.id
_entity.type
_entity.pdbx_description
1 polymer ?
#
loop_
_entity_poly.entity_id
_entity_poly.type
_entity_poly.pdbx_seq_one_letter_code
_entity_poly.pdbx_strand_id
1 'polypeptide(L)'
;MEAVETKQQATVQSKGTVKITICKSLSGIAEGAELVHQEFEKQIKELEANAELGPGGCSMGQVGCRGYCSRDVLVDVYVPGQEPVTYEKVKPEMVVKILKDHVIGGKVFKKAAAKDDYYENLKKQQRVALEFGGKIDPESIEEYLEVGGYTGLKKALQMKPADIVEDIISSGLRGKGGGGFVTGHKWKKAASAPTDDLGTRYIMVNGDEGNPASYMDRSVMEGCPHQVVEGLIIGAYAIQATEGIIYTRSDYAIAVKRLNMALEQARERGLLGENIGGTDFSFDIYVHEGMEAFIGGESTALMASV
;
A
#
# COMPACT_ATOMS: atom_id res chain seq x y z
N MET A 1 4.35 -18.10 -23.91
CA MET A 1 4.81 -16.76 -24.32
C MET A 1 6.00 -16.39 -23.45
N GLU A 2 6.97 -15.74 -24.07
CA GLU A 2 8.40 -15.72 -23.73
C GLU A 2 8.75 -15.31 -22.29
N ALA A 3 9.87 -15.86 -21.81
CA ALA A 3 10.48 -15.58 -20.53
C ALA A 3 10.86 -14.09 -20.44
N VAL A 4 10.24 -13.36 -19.52
CA VAL A 4 10.60 -11.97 -19.23
C VAL A 4 11.67 -11.98 -18.15
N GLU A 5 12.90 -11.64 -18.57
CA GLU A 5 14.03 -11.36 -17.70
C GLU A 5 13.67 -10.29 -16.67
N THR A 6 13.97 -10.58 -15.41
CA THR A 6 13.75 -9.69 -14.27
C THR A 6 14.77 -8.55 -14.29
N LYS A 7 14.50 -7.48 -15.05
CA LYS A 7 15.16 -6.19 -14.86
C LYS A 7 14.37 -5.42 -13.81
N GLN A 8 15.01 -5.09 -12.68
CA GLN A 8 14.63 -3.96 -11.85
C GLN A 8 14.61 -2.71 -12.73
N GLN A 9 13.44 -2.34 -13.25
CA GLN A 9 13.21 -1.05 -13.86
C GLN A 9 12.46 -0.21 -12.84
N ALA A 10 13.17 0.80 -12.35
CA ALA A 10 12.58 1.97 -11.73
C ALA A 10 11.41 2.46 -12.60
N THR A 11 10.36 2.88 -11.91
CA THR A 11 9.22 3.67 -12.42
C THR A 11 9.59 4.42 -13.69
N VAL A 12 8.81 4.24 -14.75
CA VAL A 12 9.02 4.81 -16.08
C VAL A 12 9.26 6.31 -15.96
N GLN A 13 10.54 6.69 -15.88
CA GLN A 13 10.96 8.07 -15.75
C GLN A 13 10.87 8.66 -17.16
N SER A 14 9.83 9.48 -17.40
CA SER A 14 9.78 10.32 -18.59
C SER A 14 11.10 11.09 -18.66
N LYS A 15 11.83 10.90 -19.76
CA LYS A 15 13.17 11.46 -19.95
C LYS A 15 13.14 12.98 -19.72
N GLY A 16 13.56 13.43 -18.53
CA GLY A 16 13.74 14.83 -18.16
C GLY A 16 12.78 15.40 -17.10
N THR A 17 11.71 14.72 -16.71
CA THR A 17 10.74 15.25 -15.73
C THR A 17 11.21 15.04 -14.30
N VAL A 18 11.08 16.07 -13.45
CA VAL A 18 11.34 15.97 -12.02
C VAL A 18 10.10 15.39 -11.33
N LYS A 19 10.23 14.26 -10.64
CA LYS A 19 9.14 13.69 -9.83
C LYS A 19 9.25 14.19 -8.41
N ILE A 20 8.15 14.67 -7.84
CA ILE A 20 8.05 15.08 -6.44
C ILE A 20 6.94 14.26 -5.79
N THR A 21 7.26 13.50 -4.74
CA THR A 21 6.27 12.69 -4.02
C THR A 21 6.14 13.11 -2.57
N ILE A 22 4.91 13.21 -2.08
CA ILE A 22 4.61 13.60 -0.70
C ILE A 22 4.01 12.41 0.05
N CYS A 23 4.55 12.11 1.23
CA CYS A 23 3.97 11.12 2.14
C CYS A 23 2.61 11.61 2.64
N LYS A 24 1.53 10.96 2.19
CA LYS A 24 0.14 11.20 2.63
C LYS A 24 -0.40 10.00 3.41
N SER A 25 0.37 9.56 4.40
CA SER A 25 -0.13 8.76 5.53
C SER A 25 -0.90 9.64 6.52
N LEU A 26 -1.64 9.04 7.45
CA LEU A 26 -2.30 9.80 8.51
C LEU A 26 -1.37 10.78 9.25
N SER A 27 -0.13 10.37 9.58
CA SER A 27 0.86 11.23 10.24
C SER A 27 1.26 12.43 9.37
N GLY A 28 1.52 12.19 8.08
CA GLY A 28 1.81 13.27 7.13
C GLY A 28 0.64 14.24 7.01
N ILE A 29 -0.58 13.74 6.85
CA ILE A 29 -1.79 14.56 6.76
C ILE A 29 -1.97 15.39 8.02
N ALA A 30 -1.83 14.79 9.21
CA ALA A 30 -1.92 15.48 10.49
C ALA A 30 -0.85 16.58 10.64
N GLU A 31 0.35 16.39 10.09
CA GLU A 31 1.44 17.39 10.11
C GLU A 31 1.34 18.46 9.00
N GLY A 32 0.30 18.39 8.16
CA GLY A 32 0.01 19.38 7.12
C GLY A 32 0.47 19.00 5.71
N ALA A 33 0.61 17.70 5.39
CA ALA A 33 1.02 17.24 4.05
C ALA A 33 0.11 17.76 2.93
N GLU A 34 -1.18 17.98 3.21
CA GLU A 34 -2.12 18.53 2.24
C GLU A 34 -1.79 19.99 1.90
N LEU A 35 -1.45 20.81 2.90
CA LEU A 35 -1.02 22.19 2.68
C LEU A 35 0.31 22.26 1.92
N VAL A 36 1.24 21.35 2.23
CA VAL A 36 2.51 21.24 1.50
C VAL A 36 2.26 20.85 0.04
N HIS A 37 1.38 19.89 -0.22
CA HIS A 37 1.01 19.47 -1.57
C HIS A 37 0.42 20.62 -2.38
N GLN A 38 -0.57 21.33 -1.82
CA GLN A 38 -1.22 22.46 -2.48
C GLN A 38 -0.22 23.59 -2.79
N GLU A 39 0.72 23.88 -1.88
CA GLU A 39 1.75 24.87 -2.14
C GLU A 39 2.72 24.43 -3.24
N PHE A 40 3.09 23.15 -3.29
CA PHE A 40 3.88 22.62 -4.42
C PHE A 40 3.14 22.78 -5.75
N GLU A 41 1.87 22.36 -5.83
CA GLU A 41 1.07 22.50 -7.06
C GLU A 41 0.97 23.95 -7.50
N LYS A 42 0.70 24.87 -6.57
CA LYS A 42 0.63 26.30 -6.85
C LYS A 42 1.95 26.82 -7.40
N GLN A 43 3.06 26.56 -6.72
CA GLN A 43 4.38 27.06 -7.13
C GLN A 43 4.83 26.44 -8.45
N ILE A 44 4.57 25.16 -8.70
CA ILE A 44 4.90 24.51 -9.97
C ILE A 44 4.14 25.17 -11.12
N LYS A 45 2.82 25.41 -10.96
CA LYS A 45 2.00 26.10 -11.98
C LYS A 45 2.51 27.51 -12.26
N GLU A 46 2.89 28.27 -11.22
CA GLU A 46 3.46 29.61 -11.38
C GLU A 46 4.80 29.57 -12.14
N LEU A 47 5.68 28.63 -11.82
CA LEU A 47 6.97 28.47 -12.50
C LEU A 47 6.83 27.98 -13.95
N GLU A 48 5.87 27.09 -14.22
CA GLU A 48 5.49 26.65 -15.57
C GLU A 48 5.01 27.82 -16.42
N ALA A 49 4.11 28.65 -15.87
CA ALA A 49 3.58 29.83 -16.56
C ALA A 49 4.68 30.86 -16.90
N ASN A 50 5.72 30.95 -16.06
CA ASN A 50 6.85 31.85 -16.27
C ASN A 50 7.99 31.23 -17.11
N ALA A 51 7.85 29.98 -17.59
CA ALA A 51 8.90 29.22 -18.28
C ALA A 51 10.20 29.10 -17.47
N GLU A 52 10.09 29.05 -16.14
CA GLU A 52 11.23 28.91 -15.21
C GLU A 52 11.57 27.44 -14.91
N LEU A 53 10.67 26.51 -15.28
CA LEU A 53 10.93 25.07 -15.19
C LEU A 53 11.70 24.57 -16.41
N GLY A 54 12.58 23.58 -16.18
CA GLY A 54 13.31 22.92 -17.25
C GLY A 54 12.36 22.22 -18.25
N PRO A 55 12.86 21.83 -19.44
CA PRO A 55 12.03 21.31 -20.54
C PRO A 55 11.22 20.04 -20.20
N GLY A 56 11.58 19.33 -19.13
CA GLY A 56 10.84 18.15 -18.67
C GLY A 56 9.74 18.43 -17.63
N GLY A 57 9.66 19.65 -17.09
CA GLY A 57 8.67 20.04 -16.08
C GLY A 57 8.78 19.29 -14.74
N CYS A 58 7.72 19.38 -13.93
CA CYS A 58 7.58 18.69 -12.65
C CYS A 58 6.28 17.88 -12.61
N SER A 59 6.35 16.65 -12.09
CA SER A 59 5.16 15.84 -11.80
C SER A 59 5.01 15.65 -10.30
N MET A 60 3.81 15.92 -9.78
CA MET A 60 3.46 15.68 -8.39
C MET A 60 2.86 14.28 -8.21
N GLY A 61 3.17 13.64 -7.09
CA GLY A 61 2.56 12.38 -6.67
C GLY A 61 2.40 12.30 -5.15
N GLN A 62 1.62 11.34 -4.70
CA GLN A 62 1.50 10.99 -3.30
C GLN A 62 2.03 9.57 -3.07
N VAL A 63 2.44 9.29 -1.84
CA VAL A 63 2.83 7.94 -1.43
C VAL A 63 2.28 7.60 -0.05
N GLY A 64 2.17 6.31 0.23
CA GLY A 64 1.78 5.79 1.55
C GLY A 64 2.84 5.99 2.65
N CYS A 65 2.58 5.40 3.81
CA CYS A 65 3.45 5.49 4.98
C CYS A 65 4.90 5.05 4.70
N ARG A 66 5.86 5.85 5.16
CA ARG A 66 7.32 5.57 5.05
C ARG A 66 7.95 5.03 6.32
N GLY A 67 7.18 4.91 7.40
CA GLY A 67 7.64 4.35 8.69
C GLY A 67 8.42 5.30 9.59
N TYR A 68 8.47 6.60 9.27
CA TYR A 68 9.19 7.63 10.04
C TYR A 68 8.29 8.81 10.41
N CYS A 69 7.19 8.53 11.12
CA CYS A 69 6.16 9.51 11.45
C CYS A 69 6.71 10.77 12.18
N SER A 70 7.79 10.64 12.96
CA SER A 70 8.42 11.77 13.67
C SER A 70 9.16 12.76 12.76
N ARG A 71 9.32 12.43 11.48
CA ARG A 71 9.98 13.24 10.44
C ARG A 71 9.01 13.72 9.36
N ASP A 72 7.74 13.37 9.45
CA ASP A 72 6.73 13.92 8.56
C ASP A 72 6.64 15.45 8.71
N VAL A 73 6.27 16.21 7.68
CA VAL A 73 5.93 15.77 6.31
C VAL A 73 7.18 15.39 5.51
N LEU A 74 7.21 14.17 4.98
CA LEU A 74 8.29 13.69 4.11
C LEU A 74 7.98 13.99 2.64
N VAL A 75 8.96 14.58 1.94
CA VAL A 75 8.87 14.88 0.50
C VAL A 75 10.10 14.34 -0.21
N ASP A 76 9.93 13.48 -1.20
CA ASP A 76 11.02 13.06 -2.07
C ASP A 76 11.04 13.88 -3.35
N VAL A 77 12.24 14.24 -3.78
CA VAL A 77 12.49 14.91 -5.06
C VAL A 77 13.44 14.05 -5.87
N TYR A 78 12.98 13.63 -7.04
CA TYR A 78 13.71 12.82 -8.01
C TYR A 78 14.06 13.69 -9.21
N VAL A 79 15.27 14.25 -9.22
CA VAL A 79 15.80 15.00 -10.36
C VAL A 79 16.56 14.02 -11.29
N PRO A 80 16.26 13.96 -12.60
CA PRO A 80 16.98 13.09 -13.52
C PRO A 80 18.49 13.30 -13.47
N GLY A 81 19.24 12.21 -13.32
CA GLY A 81 20.72 12.24 -13.24
C GLY A 81 21.29 12.64 -11.88
N GLN A 82 20.44 12.82 -10.86
CA GLN A 82 20.87 13.04 -9.47
C GLN A 82 20.35 11.92 -8.56
N GLU A 83 21.02 11.72 -7.43
CA GLU A 83 20.52 10.85 -6.37
C GLU A 83 19.21 11.42 -5.78
N PRO A 84 18.22 10.57 -5.45
CA PRO A 84 16.99 11.02 -4.82
C PRO A 84 17.26 11.75 -3.49
N VAL A 85 16.53 12.83 -3.25
CA VAL A 85 16.65 13.61 -2.02
C VAL A 85 15.33 13.59 -1.26
N THR A 86 15.36 13.09 -0.04
CA THR A 86 14.25 13.22 0.91
C THR A 86 14.41 14.51 1.72
N TYR A 87 13.32 15.27 1.81
CA TYR A 87 13.14 16.38 2.73
C TYR A 87 12.23 15.95 3.89
N GLU A 88 12.57 16.36 5.10
CA GLU A 88 11.84 16.03 6.33
C GLU A 88 11.24 17.29 6.98
N LYS A 89 10.14 17.10 7.72
CA LYS A 89 9.42 18.16 8.44
C LYS A 89 9.09 19.35 7.54
N VAL A 90 8.75 19.08 6.28
CA VAL A 90 8.46 20.11 5.30
C VAL A 90 7.23 20.90 5.73
N LYS A 91 7.33 22.22 5.67
CA LYS A 91 6.23 23.16 5.89
C LYS A 91 6.03 23.99 4.61
N PRO A 92 4.84 24.56 4.35
CA PRO A 92 4.54 25.26 3.10
C PRO A 92 5.57 26.34 2.73
N GLU A 93 6.07 27.10 3.70
CA GLU A 93 7.09 28.15 3.50
C GLU A 93 8.46 27.63 2.99
N MET A 94 8.71 26.33 3.09
CA MET A 94 9.94 25.70 2.59
C MET A 94 9.85 25.31 1.11
N VAL A 95 8.64 25.18 0.56
CA VAL A 95 8.39 24.68 -0.80
C VAL A 95 9.11 25.52 -1.85
N VAL A 96 9.01 26.85 -1.76
CA VAL A 96 9.67 27.78 -2.69
C VAL A 96 11.18 27.56 -2.70
N LYS A 97 11.80 27.32 -1.55
CA LYS A 97 13.24 27.07 -1.47
C LYS A 97 13.60 25.71 -2.05
N ILE A 98 12.80 24.67 -1.80
CA ILE A 98 13.03 23.35 -2.40
C ILE A 98 12.96 23.44 -3.93
N LEU A 99 11.96 24.14 -4.49
CA LEU A 99 11.84 24.29 -5.93
C LEU A 99 12.97 25.15 -6.53
N LYS A 100 13.22 26.34 -5.98
CA LYS A 100 14.21 27.26 -6.56
C LYS A 100 15.65 26.81 -6.35
N ASP A 101 16.02 26.39 -5.14
CA ASP A 101 17.40 26.02 -4.85
C ASP A 101 17.74 24.65 -5.44
N HIS A 102 16.87 23.64 -5.24
CA HIS A 102 17.16 22.26 -5.60
C HIS A 102 16.67 21.89 -7.00
N VAL A 103 15.37 22.05 -7.28
CA VAL A 103 14.80 21.61 -8.56
C VAL A 103 15.34 22.43 -9.73
N ILE A 104 15.37 23.76 -9.60
CA ILE A 104 15.86 24.67 -10.64
C ILE A 104 17.37 24.89 -10.51
N GLY A 105 17.83 25.23 -9.30
CA GLY A 105 19.23 25.61 -9.04
C GLY A 105 20.21 24.43 -8.90
N GLY A 106 19.72 23.19 -8.83
CA GLY A 106 20.54 21.98 -8.68
C GLY A 106 21.24 21.84 -7.33
N LYS A 107 20.88 22.66 -6.33
CA LYS A 107 21.51 22.68 -5.00
C LYS A 107 20.50 22.25 -3.93
N VAL A 108 20.76 21.12 -3.29
CA VAL A 108 19.93 20.60 -2.20
C VAL A 108 19.73 21.64 -1.09
N PHE A 109 18.47 21.84 -0.68
CA PHE A 109 18.14 22.70 0.45
C PHE A 109 18.47 22.01 1.79
N LYS A 110 19.75 22.05 2.15
CA LYS A 110 20.35 21.28 3.26
C LYS A 110 19.65 21.42 4.61
N LYS A 111 18.96 22.54 4.87
CA LYS A 111 18.29 22.78 6.16
C LYS A 111 17.12 21.80 6.39
N ALA A 112 16.43 21.39 5.33
CA ALA A 112 15.30 20.47 5.41
C ALA A 112 15.61 19.08 4.84
N ALA A 113 16.78 18.89 4.22
CA ALA A 113 17.18 17.59 3.70
C ALA A 113 17.37 16.58 4.84
N ALA A 114 16.84 15.38 4.65
CA ALA A 114 17.01 14.28 5.59
C ALA A 114 18.50 13.95 5.75
N LYS A 115 18.91 13.73 6.99
CA LYS A 115 20.31 13.43 7.34
C LYS A 115 20.63 11.95 7.15
N ASP A 116 21.91 11.60 7.18
CA ASP A 116 22.39 10.23 6.96
C ASP A 116 21.71 9.19 7.87
N ASP A 117 21.39 9.57 9.11
CA ASP A 117 20.71 8.71 10.06
C ASP A 117 19.32 8.26 9.60
N TYR A 118 18.62 9.05 8.76
CA TYR A 118 17.39 8.62 8.10
C TYR A 118 17.63 7.39 7.21
N TYR A 119 18.57 7.52 6.27
CA TYR A 119 18.86 6.50 5.27
C TYR A 119 19.52 5.26 5.90
N GLU A 120 20.42 5.45 6.87
CA GLU A 120 21.05 4.35 7.59
C GLU A 120 20.03 3.50 8.34
N ASN A 121 19.04 4.12 8.98
CA ASN A 121 18.03 3.34 9.67
C ASN A 121 17.12 2.59 8.68
N LEU A 122 16.75 3.18 7.54
CA LEU A 122 15.99 2.47 6.51
C LEU A 122 16.76 1.25 5.95
N LYS A 123 18.08 1.37 5.76
CA LYS A 123 18.95 0.25 5.30
C LYS A 123 19.01 -0.92 6.30
N LYS A 124 18.73 -0.69 7.58
CA LYS A 124 18.70 -1.74 8.62
C LYS A 124 17.37 -2.51 8.65
N GLN A 125 16.36 -2.08 7.90
CA GLN A 125 15.03 -2.68 7.92
C GLN A 125 14.87 -3.70 6.77
N GLN A 126 14.22 -4.82 7.08
CA GLN A 126 13.64 -5.70 6.07
C GLN A 126 12.15 -5.40 5.98
N ARG A 127 11.75 -4.63 4.96
CA ARG A 127 10.38 -4.17 4.79
C ARG A 127 9.57 -5.17 3.97
N VAL A 128 9.02 -6.19 4.63
CA VAL A 128 8.16 -7.21 3.97
C VAL A 128 6.72 -6.68 3.83
N ALA A 129 6.03 -6.41 4.94
CA ALA A 129 4.64 -5.94 4.90
C ALA A 129 4.49 -4.52 4.31
N LEU A 130 5.52 -3.69 4.45
CA LEU A 130 5.56 -2.31 3.94
C LEU A 130 6.52 -2.17 2.75
N GLU A 131 6.71 -3.22 1.94
CA GLU A 131 7.65 -3.24 0.81
C GLU A 131 7.40 -2.08 -0.16
N PHE A 132 6.11 -1.84 -0.48
CA PHE A 132 5.67 -0.80 -1.42
C PHE A 132 5.29 0.52 -0.72
N GLY A 133 5.15 0.51 0.60
CA GLY A 133 4.81 1.70 1.37
C GLY A 133 5.83 2.82 1.14
N GLY A 134 5.37 3.98 0.69
CA GLY A 134 6.26 5.10 0.40
C GLY A 134 6.92 5.07 -0.98
N LYS A 135 6.62 4.07 -1.82
CA LYS A 135 7.16 3.95 -3.18
C LYS A 135 6.11 4.18 -4.26
N ILE A 136 4.85 3.84 -3.95
CA ILE A 136 3.72 3.96 -4.87
C ILE A 136 2.64 4.87 -4.32
N ASP A 137 1.81 5.41 -5.21
CA ASP A 137 0.52 6.00 -4.87
C ASP A 137 -0.44 4.90 -4.40
N PRO A 138 -0.92 4.94 -3.13
CA PRO A 138 -1.83 3.93 -2.60
C PRO A 138 -3.22 3.94 -3.25
N GLU A 139 -3.57 4.96 -4.04
CA GLU A 139 -4.85 5.09 -4.75
C GLU A 139 -4.73 4.66 -6.22
N SER A 140 -3.58 4.15 -6.66
CA SER A 140 -3.30 3.75 -8.04
C SER A 140 -3.00 2.26 -8.18
N ILE A 141 -3.94 1.51 -8.75
CA ILE A 141 -3.69 0.14 -9.19
C ILE A 141 -2.56 0.05 -10.23
N GLU A 142 -2.35 1.11 -11.02
CA GLU A 142 -1.32 1.16 -12.07
C GLU A 142 0.07 1.12 -11.46
N GLU A 143 0.33 1.97 -10.46
CA GLU A 143 1.63 1.98 -9.79
C GLU A 143 1.84 0.66 -9.03
N TYR A 144 0.78 0.04 -8.49
CA TYR A 144 0.90 -1.29 -7.88
C TYR A 144 1.28 -2.38 -8.89
N LEU A 145 0.67 -2.39 -10.08
CA LEU A 145 1.01 -3.33 -11.14
C LEU A 145 2.45 -3.12 -11.66
N GLU A 146 2.89 -1.86 -11.80
CA GLU A 146 4.25 -1.52 -12.25
C GLU A 146 5.34 -2.07 -11.31
N VAL A 147 5.08 -2.12 -10.00
CA VAL A 147 6.01 -2.69 -9.02
C VAL A 147 5.85 -4.21 -8.85
N GLY A 148 5.05 -4.87 -9.69
CA GLY A 148 4.85 -6.31 -9.68
C GLY A 148 3.68 -6.80 -8.83
N GLY A 149 2.78 -5.92 -8.42
CA GLY A 149 1.51 -6.28 -7.79
C GLY A 149 0.69 -7.24 -8.66
N TYR A 150 -0.09 -8.12 -8.00
CA TYR A 150 -0.87 -9.20 -8.61
C TYR A 150 -0.07 -10.29 -9.33
N THR A 151 1.26 -10.24 -9.33
CA THR A 151 2.08 -11.35 -9.85
C THR A 151 1.97 -12.59 -8.97
N GLY A 152 1.79 -12.41 -7.65
CA GLY A 152 1.52 -13.48 -6.70
C GLY A 152 0.18 -14.16 -6.99
N LEU A 153 -0.87 -13.35 -7.22
CA LEU A 153 -2.18 -13.86 -7.63
C LEU A 153 -2.11 -14.63 -8.95
N LYS A 154 -1.44 -14.06 -9.97
CA LYS A 154 -1.28 -14.72 -11.27
C LYS A 154 -0.60 -16.09 -11.13
N LYS A 155 0.42 -16.19 -10.27
CA LYS A 155 1.07 -17.47 -9.96
C LYS A 155 0.11 -18.41 -9.22
N ALA A 156 -0.60 -17.93 -8.21
CA ALA A 156 -1.53 -18.71 -7.40
C ALA A 156 -2.62 -19.37 -8.27
N LEU A 157 -3.22 -18.63 -9.21
CA LEU A 157 -4.25 -19.14 -10.12
C LEU A 157 -3.77 -20.25 -11.07
N GLN A 158 -2.45 -20.45 -11.20
CA GLN A 158 -1.85 -21.54 -11.99
C GLN A 158 -1.49 -22.76 -11.15
N MET A 159 -1.66 -22.69 -9.83
CA MET A 159 -1.34 -23.74 -8.87
C MET A 159 -2.60 -24.45 -8.41
N LYS A 160 -2.46 -25.66 -7.87
CA LYS A 160 -3.57 -26.27 -7.14
C LYS A 160 -3.71 -25.57 -5.78
N PRO A 161 -4.94 -25.32 -5.29
CA PRO A 161 -5.16 -24.71 -3.98
C PRO A 161 -4.37 -25.39 -2.84
N ALA A 162 -4.31 -26.71 -2.83
CA ALA A 162 -3.55 -27.49 -1.85
C ALA A 162 -2.04 -27.20 -1.87
N ASP A 163 -1.46 -26.97 -3.05
CA ASP A 163 -0.03 -26.65 -3.17
C ASP A 163 0.28 -25.28 -2.57
N ILE A 164 -0.64 -24.31 -2.72
CA ILE A 164 -0.52 -22.98 -2.08
C ILE A 164 -0.54 -23.11 -0.56
N VAL A 165 -1.42 -23.95 -0.01
CA VAL A 165 -1.48 -24.19 1.44
C VAL A 165 -0.16 -24.78 1.94
N GLU A 166 0.43 -25.75 1.23
CA GLU A 166 1.71 -26.35 1.60
C GLU A 166 2.89 -25.37 1.44
N ASP A 167 2.88 -24.50 0.44
CA ASP A 167 3.84 -23.39 0.31
C ASP A 167 3.77 -22.46 1.53
N ILE A 168 2.57 -22.11 1.99
CA ILE A 168 2.39 -21.26 3.18
C ILE A 168 2.83 -21.98 4.46
N ILE A 169 2.60 -23.30 4.59
CA ILE A 169 3.13 -24.08 5.72
C ILE A 169 4.67 -24.05 5.69
N SER A 170 5.26 -24.30 4.53
CA SER A 170 6.72 -24.34 4.33
C SER A 170 7.39 -22.99 4.56
N SER A 171 6.68 -21.89 4.31
CA SER A 171 7.16 -20.53 4.60
C SER A 171 7.34 -20.24 6.09
N GLY A 172 6.71 -21.03 6.97
CA GLY A 172 6.70 -20.79 8.41
C GLY A 172 5.89 -19.57 8.82
N LEU A 173 4.98 -19.06 7.96
CA LEU A 173 4.14 -17.91 8.28
C LEU A 173 3.24 -18.21 9.48
N ARG A 174 3.23 -17.26 10.41
CA ARG A 174 2.42 -17.30 11.64
C ARG A 174 1.53 -16.05 11.71
N GLY A 175 0.38 -16.18 12.35
CA GLY A 175 -0.56 -15.09 12.58
C GLY A 175 0.10 -13.92 13.30
N LYS A 176 -0.05 -12.73 12.73
CA LYS A 176 0.62 -11.49 13.20
C LYS A 176 -0.20 -10.68 14.20
N GLY A 177 -1.47 -11.03 14.43
CA GLY A 177 -2.33 -10.43 15.47
C GLY A 177 -2.05 -10.92 16.91
N GLY A 178 -0.83 -11.36 17.22
CA GLY A 178 -0.40 -11.76 18.58
C GLY A 178 -0.43 -13.26 18.87
N GLY A 179 -1.51 -13.98 18.53
CA GLY A 179 -1.65 -15.40 18.88
C GLY A 179 -0.65 -16.36 18.21
N GLY A 180 -0.01 -15.96 17.11
CA GLY A 180 1.10 -16.71 16.52
C GLY A 180 0.75 -18.11 16.00
N PHE A 181 -0.52 -18.39 15.69
CA PHE A 181 -0.92 -19.67 15.11
C PHE A 181 -0.33 -19.85 13.70
N VAL A 182 0.02 -21.07 13.29
CA VAL A 182 0.60 -21.35 11.96
C VAL A 182 -0.46 -21.12 10.89
N THR A 183 -0.24 -20.14 10.00
CA THR A 183 -1.24 -19.69 9.03
C THR A 183 -1.67 -20.82 8.11
N GLY A 184 -0.73 -21.60 7.57
CA GLY A 184 -1.02 -22.70 6.67
C GLY A 184 -1.85 -23.83 7.31
N HIS A 185 -1.64 -24.12 8.60
CA HIS A 185 -2.51 -25.05 9.32
C HIS A 185 -3.93 -24.53 9.50
N LYS A 186 -4.12 -23.21 9.68
CA LYS A 186 -5.45 -22.59 9.75
C LYS A 186 -6.14 -22.73 8.40
N TRP A 187 -5.44 -22.44 7.31
CA TRP A 187 -5.97 -22.57 5.95
C TRP A 187 -6.32 -24.01 5.60
N LYS A 188 -5.46 -24.99 5.92
CA LYS A 188 -5.73 -26.42 5.72
C LYS A 188 -7.01 -26.88 6.42
N LYS A 189 -7.21 -26.45 7.67
CA LYS A 189 -8.44 -26.74 8.43
C LYS A 189 -9.67 -26.09 7.78
N ALA A 190 -9.57 -24.83 7.36
CA ALA A 190 -10.65 -24.14 6.68
C ALA A 190 -11.02 -24.82 5.35
N ALA A 191 -10.04 -25.13 4.50
CA ALA A 191 -10.25 -25.79 3.21
C ALA A 191 -10.92 -27.17 3.34
N SER A 192 -10.66 -27.88 4.45
CA SER A 192 -11.20 -29.21 4.70
C SER A 192 -12.54 -29.21 5.46
N ALA A 193 -13.00 -28.05 5.93
CA ALA A 193 -14.23 -27.95 6.70
C ALA A 193 -15.46 -28.10 5.77
N PRO A 194 -16.52 -28.80 6.20
CA PRO A 194 -17.75 -28.87 5.44
C PRO A 194 -18.35 -27.47 5.25
N THR A 195 -19.05 -27.27 4.14
CA THR A 195 -19.80 -26.06 3.83
C THR A 195 -21.30 -26.33 3.96
N ASP A 196 -22.09 -25.27 3.89
CA ASP A 196 -23.52 -25.38 3.62
C ASP A 196 -23.78 -25.91 2.19
N ASP A 197 -25.06 -26.08 1.85
CA ASP A 197 -25.50 -26.54 0.53
C ASP A 197 -25.14 -25.54 -0.60
N LEU A 198 -24.87 -24.28 -0.25
CA LEU A 198 -24.45 -23.24 -1.19
C LEU A 198 -22.94 -23.27 -1.47
N GLY A 199 -22.17 -24.06 -0.71
CA GLY A 199 -20.71 -24.09 -0.83
C GLY A 199 -20.03 -22.86 -0.23
N THR A 200 -20.73 -22.08 0.59
CA THR A 200 -20.23 -20.78 1.06
C THR A 200 -19.05 -20.97 2.01
N ARG A 201 -17.99 -20.21 1.77
CA ARG A 201 -16.86 -20.12 2.70
C ARG A 201 -16.34 -18.70 2.74
N TYR A 202 -16.06 -18.24 3.95
CA TYR A 202 -15.57 -16.90 4.22
C TYR A 202 -14.07 -16.88 4.49
N ILE A 203 -13.44 -15.79 4.07
CA ILE A 203 -12.13 -15.38 4.59
C ILE A 203 -12.22 -13.92 5.06
N MET A 204 -11.69 -13.66 6.24
CA MET A 204 -11.83 -12.35 6.89
C MET A 204 -10.46 -11.76 7.24
N VAL A 205 -10.28 -10.48 6.94
CA VAL A 205 -9.20 -9.64 7.48
C VAL A 205 -9.73 -9.00 8.76
N ASN A 206 -9.02 -9.23 9.86
CA ASN A 206 -9.22 -8.50 11.09
C ASN A 206 -8.30 -7.28 11.11
N GLY A 207 -8.85 -6.13 10.75
CA GLY A 207 -8.19 -4.82 10.81
C GLY A 207 -8.60 -4.00 12.05
N ASP A 208 -9.18 -4.61 13.09
CA ASP A 208 -9.44 -3.93 14.36
C ASP A 208 -8.17 -3.84 15.21
N GLU A 209 -7.29 -2.92 14.82
CA GLU A 209 -6.05 -2.59 15.52
C GLU A 209 -6.36 -1.70 16.75
N GLY A 210 -7.05 -2.26 17.74
CA GLY A 210 -7.48 -1.55 18.95
C GLY A 210 -6.41 -1.34 20.03
N ASN A 211 -5.22 -1.92 19.87
CA ASN A 211 -4.14 -1.78 20.84
C ASN A 211 -3.55 -0.37 20.79
N PRO A 212 -3.41 0.35 21.94
CA PRO A 212 -2.80 1.67 21.96
C PRO A 212 -1.42 1.69 21.29
N ALA A 213 -1.18 2.73 20.49
CA ALA A 213 0.06 2.94 19.73
C ALA A 213 0.38 1.91 18.63
N SER A 214 -0.53 0.97 18.34
CA SER A 214 -0.42 0.11 17.16
C SER A 214 -0.99 0.84 15.93
N TYR A 215 -0.28 0.77 14.81
CA TYR A 215 -0.67 1.39 13.54
C TYR A 215 -0.07 0.62 12.34
N MET A 216 0.37 -0.61 12.55
CA MET A 216 1.01 -1.44 11.53
C MET A 216 -0.02 -1.90 10.50
N ASP A 217 -1.19 -2.35 10.94
CA ASP A 217 -2.26 -2.78 10.04
C ASP A 217 -2.82 -1.58 9.28
N ARG A 218 -3.06 -0.47 9.99
CA ARG A 218 -3.43 0.81 9.37
C ARG A 218 -2.44 1.24 8.29
N SER A 219 -1.13 1.13 8.57
CA SER A 219 -0.09 1.55 7.62
C SER A 219 -0.10 0.73 6.32
N VAL A 220 -0.46 -0.55 6.39
CA VAL A 220 -0.58 -1.42 5.20
C VAL A 220 -1.86 -1.08 4.45
N MET A 221 -3.02 -1.01 5.14
CA MET A 221 -4.30 -0.71 4.50
C MET A 221 -4.35 0.68 3.86
N GLU A 222 -3.75 1.69 4.50
CA GLU A 222 -3.64 3.04 3.92
C GLU A 222 -2.56 3.15 2.85
N GLY A 223 -1.46 2.41 3.00
CA GLY A 223 -0.24 2.62 2.21
C GLY A 223 -0.11 1.73 0.99
N CYS A 224 -0.78 0.58 0.96
CA CYS A 224 -0.82 -0.35 -0.16
C CYS A 224 -2.07 -1.26 -0.06
N PRO A 225 -3.28 -0.71 -0.23
CA PRO A 225 -4.53 -1.46 -0.08
C PRO A 225 -4.61 -2.67 -1.02
N HIS A 226 -4.08 -2.56 -2.24
CA HIS A 226 -4.06 -3.68 -3.18
C HIS A 226 -3.25 -4.89 -2.69
N GLN A 227 -2.22 -4.70 -1.87
CA GLN A 227 -1.48 -5.82 -1.28
C GLN A 227 -2.36 -6.62 -0.29
N VAL A 228 -3.25 -5.94 0.44
CA VAL A 228 -4.24 -6.59 1.31
C VAL A 228 -5.24 -7.37 0.46
N VAL A 229 -5.76 -6.74 -0.60
CA VAL A 229 -6.72 -7.35 -1.54
C VAL A 229 -6.10 -8.58 -2.22
N GLU A 230 -4.89 -8.46 -2.79
CA GLU A 230 -4.17 -9.56 -3.44
C GLU A 230 -3.98 -10.73 -2.47
N GLY A 231 -3.47 -10.47 -1.26
CA GLY A 231 -3.28 -11.50 -0.25
C GLY A 231 -4.58 -12.20 0.15
N LEU A 232 -5.68 -11.45 0.22
CA LEU A 232 -7.00 -11.98 0.54
C LEU A 232 -7.54 -12.87 -0.59
N ILE A 233 -7.39 -12.47 -1.85
CA ILE A 233 -7.79 -13.28 -3.01
C ILE A 233 -6.97 -14.57 -3.09
N ILE A 234 -5.64 -14.51 -2.88
CA ILE A 234 -4.79 -15.70 -2.86
C ILE A 234 -5.22 -16.66 -1.75
N GLY A 235 -5.49 -16.14 -0.55
CA GLY A 235 -5.98 -16.94 0.57
C GLY A 235 -7.35 -17.54 0.29
N ALA A 236 -8.24 -16.77 -0.32
CA ALA A 236 -9.57 -17.23 -0.73
C ALA A 236 -9.47 -18.38 -1.73
N TYR A 237 -8.65 -18.23 -2.78
CA TYR A 237 -8.40 -19.28 -3.75
C TYR A 237 -7.84 -20.54 -3.09
N ALA A 238 -6.85 -20.40 -2.20
CA ALA A 238 -6.24 -21.53 -1.52
C ALA A 238 -7.22 -22.35 -0.65
N ILE A 239 -8.25 -21.70 -0.10
CA ILE A 239 -9.25 -22.37 0.75
C ILE A 239 -10.60 -22.59 0.06
N GLN A 240 -10.73 -22.18 -1.20
CA GLN A 240 -12.00 -22.12 -1.93
C GLN A 240 -13.07 -21.29 -1.20
N ALA A 241 -12.70 -20.10 -0.71
CA ALA A 241 -13.65 -19.13 -0.20
C ALA A 241 -14.38 -18.43 -1.36
N THR A 242 -15.67 -18.14 -1.14
CA THR A 242 -16.53 -17.40 -2.06
C THR A 242 -16.74 -15.95 -1.61
N GLU A 243 -16.57 -15.68 -0.32
CA GLU A 243 -16.88 -14.39 0.30
C GLU A 243 -15.71 -13.85 1.15
N GLY A 244 -15.34 -12.60 0.91
CA GLY A 244 -14.27 -11.90 1.57
C GLY A 244 -14.76 -10.73 2.39
N ILE A 245 -14.25 -10.57 3.61
CA ILE A 245 -14.65 -9.48 4.50
C ILE A 245 -13.41 -8.80 5.04
N ILE A 246 -13.28 -7.49 4.81
CA ILE A 246 -12.28 -6.68 5.50
C ILE A 246 -12.98 -5.93 6.61
N TYR A 247 -12.86 -6.43 7.84
CA TYR A 247 -13.37 -5.75 9.02
C TYR A 247 -12.34 -4.72 9.47
N THR A 248 -12.69 -3.44 9.45
CA THR A 248 -11.81 -2.34 9.90
C THR A 248 -12.58 -1.39 10.78
N ARG A 249 -11.86 -0.63 11.59
CA ARG A 249 -12.45 0.38 12.47
C ARG A 249 -13.00 1.55 11.66
N SER A 250 -14.13 2.12 12.09
CA SER A 250 -14.72 3.33 11.51
C SER A 250 -13.80 4.56 11.61
N ASP A 251 -12.93 4.62 12.62
CA ASP A 251 -11.97 5.72 12.80
C ASP A 251 -10.79 5.67 11.80
N TYR A 252 -10.63 4.59 11.05
CA TYR A 252 -9.62 4.43 9.99
C TYR A 252 -10.15 4.89 8.63
N ALA A 253 -10.75 6.09 8.58
CA ALA A 253 -11.44 6.61 7.40
C ALA A 253 -10.59 6.63 6.12
N ILE A 254 -9.27 6.89 6.22
CA ILE A 254 -8.35 6.84 5.06
C ILE A 254 -8.22 5.41 4.54
N ALA A 255 -8.09 4.43 5.43
CA ALA A 255 -8.01 3.02 5.06
C ALA A 255 -9.32 2.55 4.41
N VAL A 256 -10.48 2.88 5.01
CA VAL A 256 -11.81 2.55 4.46
C VAL A 256 -11.96 3.10 3.04
N LYS A 257 -11.64 4.38 2.83
CA LYS A 257 -11.71 5.01 1.50
C LYS A 257 -10.82 4.29 0.48
N ARG A 258 -9.55 4.06 0.83
CA ARG A 258 -8.55 3.48 -0.08
C ARG A 258 -8.80 2.00 -0.35
N LEU A 259 -9.28 1.25 0.62
CA LEU A 259 -9.69 -0.15 0.45
C LEU A 259 -10.87 -0.24 -0.52
N ASN A 260 -11.94 0.53 -0.31
CA ASN A 260 -13.08 0.52 -1.23
C ASN A 260 -12.69 0.88 -2.67
N MET A 261 -11.83 1.89 -2.83
CA MET A 261 -11.28 2.26 -4.14
C MET A 261 -10.45 1.11 -4.76
N ALA A 262 -9.60 0.46 -3.99
CA ALA A 262 -8.81 -0.68 -4.46
C ALA A 262 -9.69 -1.88 -4.85
N LEU A 263 -10.80 -2.12 -4.14
CA LEU A 263 -11.77 -3.16 -4.49
C LEU A 263 -12.46 -2.85 -5.82
N GLU A 264 -12.90 -1.61 -6.03
CA GLU A 264 -13.49 -1.16 -7.30
C GLU A 264 -12.51 -1.31 -8.46
N GLN A 265 -11.29 -0.78 -8.32
CA GLN A 265 -10.23 -0.91 -9.31
C GLN A 265 -9.88 -2.38 -9.63
N ALA A 266 -9.87 -3.26 -8.63
CA ALA A 266 -9.64 -4.69 -8.83
C ALA A 266 -10.79 -5.36 -9.62
N ARG A 267 -12.05 -5.00 -9.33
CA ARG A 267 -13.22 -5.50 -10.09
C ARG A 267 -13.19 -5.05 -11.54
N GLU A 268 -12.90 -3.78 -11.80
CA GLU A 268 -12.78 -3.22 -13.16
C GLU A 268 -11.72 -3.94 -14.00
N ARG A 269 -10.69 -4.49 -13.35
CA ARG A 269 -9.61 -5.25 -13.99
C ARG A 269 -9.85 -6.76 -14.05
N GLY A 270 -10.99 -7.27 -13.59
CA GLY A 270 -11.28 -8.70 -13.52
C GLY A 270 -10.36 -9.46 -12.55
N LEU A 271 -9.81 -8.77 -11.56
CA LEU A 271 -8.97 -9.33 -10.50
C LEU A 271 -9.77 -9.68 -9.24
N LEU A 272 -11.04 -9.24 -9.18
CA LEU A 272 -12.00 -9.52 -8.11
C LEU A 272 -13.41 -9.66 -8.72
N GLY A 273 -14.28 -10.43 -8.09
CA GLY A 273 -15.63 -10.69 -8.56
C GLY A 273 -15.74 -12.04 -9.28
N GLU A 274 -16.41 -12.07 -10.43
CA GLU A 274 -16.63 -13.30 -11.20
C GLU A 274 -15.44 -13.64 -12.10
N ASN A 275 -15.15 -14.94 -12.21
CA ASN A 275 -14.19 -15.51 -13.15
C ASN A 275 -12.81 -14.82 -13.11
N ILE A 276 -12.25 -14.67 -11.90
CA ILE A 276 -11.04 -13.91 -11.62
C ILE A 276 -9.89 -14.40 -12.49
N GLY A 277 -9.23 -13.47 -13.17
CA GLY A 277 -8.11 -13.78 -14.08
C GLY A 277 -8.50 -14.65 -15.28
N GLY A 278 -9.79 -14.74 -15.63
CA GLY A 278 -10.31 -15.60 -16.69
C GLY A 278 -10.41 -17.08 -16.31
N THR A 279 -10.42 -17.39 -15.01
CA THR A 279 -10.59 -18.75 -14.47
C THR A 279 -12.05 -19.01 -14.06
N ASP A 280 -12.37 -20.23 -13.62
CA ASP A 280 -13.70 -20.53 -13.05
C ASP A 280 -13.83 -20.13 -11.57
N PHE A 281 -12.81 -19.48 -10.98
CA PHE A 281 -12.83 -19.02 -9.60
C PHE A 281 -13.49 -17.64 -9.49
N SER A 282 -14.49 -17.54 -8.63
CA SER A 282 -15.20 -16.29 -8.31
C SER A 282 -15.13 -16.03 -6.82
N PHE A 283 -14.85 -14.79 -6.46
CA PHE A 283 -14.69 -14.34 -5.08
C PHE A 283 -14.88 -12.83 -5.02
N ASP A 284 -15.72 -12.34 -4.10
CA ASP A 284 -15.88 -10.91 -3.89
C ASP A 284 -15.54 -10.50 -2.46
N ILE A 285 -15.21 -9.23 -2.27
CA ILE A 285 -14.82 -8.67 -0.98
C ILE A 285 -15.63 -7.40 -0.71
N TYR A 286 -16.11 -7.22 0.52
CA TYR A 286 -16.58 -5.93 0.99
C TYR A 286 -15.85 -5.49 2.26
N VAL A 287 -15.86 -4.18 2.51
CA VAL A 287 -15.33 -3.59 3.74
C VAL A 287 -16.48 -3.45 4.74
N HIS A 288 -16.31 -4.01 5.93
CA HIS A 288 -17.21 -3.82 7.05
C HIS A 288 -16.58 -2.85 8.05
N GLU A 289 -17.26 -1.73 8.32
CA GLU A 289 -16.83 -0.74 9.29
C GLU A 289 -17.35 -1.13 10.69
N GLY A 290 -16.45 -1.68 11.49
CA GLY A 290 -16.70 -2.02 12.87
C GLY A 290 -16.89 -0.79 13.74
N MET A 291 -17.81 -0.91 14.71
CA MET A 291 -17.93 0.05 15.81
C MET A 291 -16.66 -0.02 16.66
N GLU A 292 -16.22 1.11 17.24
CA GLU A 292 -14.96 1.31 18.00
C GLU A 292 -14.89 0.53 19.34
N ALA A 293 -15.33 -0.72 19.36
CA ALA A 293 -15.32 -1.60 20.50
C ALA A 293 -14.06 -2.47 20.47
N PHE A 294 -13.17 -2.30 21.45
CA PHE A 294 -11.91 -3.07 21.56
C PHE A 294 -12.09 -4.60 21.50
N ILE A 295 -13.25 -5.10 21.94
CA ILE A 295 -13.57 -6.54 21.87
C ILE A 295 -13.75 -7.04 20.43
N GLY A 296 -14.03 -6.16 19.48
CA GLY A 296 -14.17 -6.47 18.05
C GLY A 296 -12.91 -7.06 17.42
N GLY A 297 -11.74 -6.90 18.05
CA GLY A 297 -10.49 -7.54 17.64
C GLY A 297 -10.41 -9.02 18.00
N GLU A 298 -11.26 -9.53 18.90
CA GLU A 298 -11.35 -10.97 19.17
C GLU A 298 -12.13 -11.66 18.04
N SER A 299 -11.59 -12.76 17.54
CA SER A 299 -12.10 -13.45 16.34
C SER A 299 -13.58 -13.81 16.37
N THR A 300 -14.11 -14.31 17.49
CA THR A 300 -15.53 -14.67 17.61
C THR A 300 -16.43 -13.47 17.77
N ALA A 301 -15.99 -12.45 18.50
CA ALA A 301 -16.70 -11.18 18.61
C ALA A 301 -16.78 -10.44 17.27
N LEU A 302 -15.68 -10.45 16.50
CA LEU A 302 -15.63 -9.92 15.14
C LEU A 302 -16.66 -10.60 14.25
N MET A 303 -16.67 -11.94 14.22
CA MET A 303 -17.63 -12.71 13.42
C MET A 303 -19.08 -12.46 13.84
N ALA A 304 -19.36 -12.18 15.11
CA ALA A 304 -20.70 -11.86 15.60
C ALA A 304 -21.13 -10.41 15.30
N SER A 305 -20.18 -9.53 14.97
CA SER A 305 -20.43 -8.11 14.65
C SER A 305 -20.76 -7.88 13.17
N VAL A 306 -20.46 -8.84 12.30
CA VAL A 306 -20.71 -8.77 10.85
C VAL A 306 -22.03 -9.46 10.52
#